data_AF-A0A7C1B7V9-F1
#
_entry.id   AF-A0A7C1B7V9-F1
#
_cell.length_a   1.000
_cell.length_b   1.000
_cell.length_c   1.000
_cell.angle_alpha   90.00
_cell.angle_beta   90.00
_cell.angle_gamma   90.00
#
_symmetry.space_group_name_H-M   'P 1'
#
loop_
_entity.id
_entity.type
_entity.pdbx_description
1 polymer ?
#
loop_
_entity_poly.entity_id
_entity_poly.type
_entity_poly.pdbx_seq_one_letter_code
_entity_poly.pdbx_strand_id
1 'polypeptide(L)'
;MSRVCLTRVQNEDVCGAIEFCFNEAVTEDLLKEVRKILIKPNLLNSSPAHTGVTTDLRIIESLIVILREKGIKEIIVGEGSFEDTGKVFNALGVYQLEKFGAK
;
A
#
# COMPACT_ATOMS: atom_id res chain seq x y z
N MET A 1 -4.74 -20.17 -2.34
CA MET A 1 -3.98 -20.37 -1.08
C MET A 1 -3.41 -19.02 -0.69
N SER A 2 -3.58 -18.57 0.54
CA SER A 2 -3.03 -17.29 0.99
C SER A 2 -1.51 -17.38 1.07
N ARG A 3 -0.79 -16.37 0.56
CA ARG A 3 0.67 -16.26 0.66
C ARG A 3 1.00 -15.12 1.61
N VAL A 4 1.94 -15.35 2.52
CA VAL A 4 2.47 -14.33 3.44
C VAL A 4 3.97 -14.29 3.23
N CYS A 5 4.50 -13.11 2.90
CA CYS A 5 5.94 -12.85 2.86
C CYS A 5 6.30 -11.95 4.03
N LEU A 6 7.35 -12.33 4.76
CA LEU A 6 7.94 -11.54 5.83
C LEU A 6 9.39 -11.27 5.48
N THR A 7 9.76 -10.00 5.49
CA THR A 7 11.15 -9.58 5.31
C THR A 7 11.49 -8.46 6.28
N ARG A 8 12.78 -8.34 6.60
CA ARG A 8 13.30 -7.27 7.45
C ARG A 8 13.74 -6.11 6.55
N VAL A 9 13.21 -4.92 6.80
CA VAL A 9 13.72 -3.68 6.19
C VAL A 9 15.16 -3.44 6.65
N GLN A 10 16.07 -3.21 5.70
CA GLN A 10 17.46 -2.87 5.95
C GLN A 10 17.77 -1.51 5.34
N ASN A 11 18.66 -0.73 5.96
CA ASN A 11 19.09 0.58 5.47
C ASN A 11 17.92 1.55 5.14
N GLU A 12 16.81 1.43 5.88
CA GLU A 12 15.57 2.21 5.68
C GLU A 12 14.90 2.02 4.30
N ASP A 13 15.33 1.02 3.52
CA ASP A 13 14.78 0.73 2.20
C ASP A 13 13.47 -0.07 2.30
N VAL A 14 12.37 0.66 2.49
CA VAL A 14 11.03 0.09 2.52
C VAL A 14 10.62 -0.40 1.12
N CYS A 15 11.00 0.32 0.06
CA CYS A 15 10.57 -0.02 -1.30
C CYS A 15 11.15 -1.36 -1.75
N GLY A 16 12.46 -1.56 -1.60
CA GLY A 16 13.11 -2.83 -1.94
C GLY A 16 12.58 -4.01 -1.12
N ALA A 17 12.27 -3.78 0.16
CA ALA A 17 11.64 -4.81 1.01
C ALA A 17 10.23 -5.19 0.52
N ILE A 18 9.42 -4.20 0.12
CA ILE A 18 8.09 -4.43 -0.43
C ILE A 18 8.16 -5.08 -1.80
N GLU A 19 9.09 -4.67 -2.66
CA GLU A 19 9.29 -5.27 -3.99
C GLU A 19 9.67 -6.75 -3.88
N PHE A 20 10.59 -7.10 -2.97
CA PHE A 20 10.92 -8.49 -2.67
C PHE A 20 9.67 -9.28 -2.28
N CYS A 21 8.90 -8.79 -1.31
CA CYS A 21 7.71 -9.50 -0.88
C CYS A 21 6.58 -9.52 -1.91
N PHE A 22 6.46 -8.50 -2.74
CA PHE A 22 5.50 -8.46 -3.84
C PHE A 22 5.82 -9.56 -4.84
N ASN A 23 7.07 -9.70 -5.28
CA ASN A 23 7.48 -10.72 -6.23
C ASN A 23 7.33 -12.15 -5.65
N GLU A 24 7.52 -12.32 -4.35
CA GLU A 24 7.27 -13.59 -3.67
C GLU A 24 5.78 -13.89 -3.52
N ALA A 25 4.92 -12.90 -3.29
CA ALA A 25 3.49 -13.13 -3.02
C ALA A 25 2.60 -13.08 -4.26
N VAL A 26 2.94 -12.26 -5.25
CA VAL A 26 2.13 -11.92 -6.43
C VAL A 26 2.85 -12.40 -7.68
N THR A 27 2.26 -13.38 -8.36
CA THR A 27 2.79 -13.90 -9.63
C THR A 27 2.30 -13.06 -10.82
N GLU A 28 3.06 -13.04 -11.91
CA GLU A 28 2.66 -12.37 -13.16
C GLU A 28 1.30 -12.87 -13.68
N ASP A 29 1.04 -14.17 -13.54
CA ASP A 29 -0.25 -14.77 -13.93
C ASP A 29 -1.43 -14.20 -13.13
N LEU A 30 -1.21 -13.81 -11.86
CA LEU A 30 -2.25 -13.18 -11.04
C LEU A 30 -2.63 -11.79 -11.55
N LEU A 31 -1.68 -11.08 -12.18
CA LEU A 31 -1.87 -9.71 -12.64
C LEU A 31 -2.33 -9.61 -14.11
N LYS A 32 -2.17 -10.67 -14.90
CA LYS A 32 -2.33 -10.67 -16.36
C LYS A 32 -3.63 -10.04 -16.88
N GLU A 33 -4.74 -10.22 -16.16
CA GLU A 33 -6.06 -9.67 -16.54
C GLU A 33 -6.55 -8.58 -15.59
N VAL A 34 -5.75 -8.23 -14.58
CA VAL A 34 -6.13 -7.24 -13.57
C VAL A 34 -6.00 -5.84 -14.17
N ARG A 35 -7.13 -5.16 -14.27
CA ARG A 35 -7.18 -3.76 -14.76
C ARG A 35 -7.23 -2.74 -13.65
N LYS A 36 -7.71 -3.17 -12.48
CA LYS A 36 -8.00 -2.34 -11.33
C LYS A 36 -7.60 -3.04 -10.04
N ILE A 37 -6.93 -2.33 -9.14
CA ILE A 37 -6.50 -2.83 -7.84
C ILE A 37 -7.00 -1.89 -6.74
N LEU A 38 -7.49 -2.48 -5.65
CA LEU A 38 -7.70 -1.80 -4.39
C LEU A 38 -6.58 -2.22 -3.43
N ILE A 39 -5.78 -1.26 -2.98
CA ILE A 39 -4.89 -1.42 -1.84
C ILE A 39 -5.71 -1.09 -0.60
N LYS A 40 -5.94 -2.10 0.25
CA LYS A 40 -6.64 -1.94 1.53
C LYS A 40 -5.64 -2.00 2.69
N PRO A 41 -5.10 -0.85 3.15
CA PRO A 41 -4.24 -0.79 4.33
C PRO A 41 -5.05 -1.02 5.62
N ASN A 42 -4.41 -0.82 6.78
CA ASN A 42 -5.08 -0.64 8.07
C ASN A 42 -4.87 0.80 8.56
N LEU A 43 -5.90 1.65 8.42
CA LEU A 43 -5.87 3.09 8.78
C LEU A 43 -6.98 3.41 9.80
N LEU A 44 -6.94 2.75 10.95
CA LEU A 44 -8.02 2.79 11.95
C LEU A 44 -8.27 4.20 12.50
N ASN A 45 -7.20 4.94 12.81
CA ASN A 45 -7.23 6.31 13.33
C ASN A 45 -5.95 7.06 12.91
N SER A 46 -5.78 8.31 13.36
CA SER A 46 -4.63 9.14 12.99
C SER A 46 -3.35 8.87 13.81
N SER A 47 -3.23 7.71 14.46
CA SER A 47 -2.02 7.37 15.21
C SER A 47 -0.81 7.22 14.27
N PRO A 48 0.40 7.63 14.70
CA PRO A 48 1.60 7.40 13.92
C PRO A 48 1.87 5.91 13.68
N ALA A 49 2.46 5.57 12.53
CA ALA A 49 2.69 4.18 12.13
C ALA A 49 3.57 3.38 13.10
N HIS A 50 4.53 4.03 13.77
CA HIS A 50 5.43 3.38 14.75
C HIS A 50 4.70 2.83 15.99
N THR A 51 3.42 3.20 16.20
CA THR A 51 2.58 2.63 17.26
C THR A 51 2.03 1.25 16.91
N GLY A 52 2.14 0.82 15.64
CA GLY A 52 1.60 -0.45 15.15
C GLY A 52 0.10 -0.42 14.84
N VAL A 53 -0.60 0.69 15.11
CA VAL A 53 -2.04 0.84 14.81
C VAL A 53 -2.29 1.15 13.35
N THR A 54 -1.43 1.96 12.72
CA THR A 54 -1.62 2.48 11.36
C THR A 54 -0.53 1.94 10.44
N THR A 55 -0.91 1.51 9.24
CA THR A 55 0.07 1.13 8.21
C THR A 55 0.93 2.33 7.81
N ASP A 56 2.25 2.14 7.74
CA ASP A 56 3.18 3.16 7.22
C ASP A 56 2.87 3.47 5.74
N LEU A 57 2.66 4.75 5.40
CA LEU A 57 2.30 5.15 4.04
C LEU A 57 3.41 4.82 3.02
N ARG A 58 4.67 4.70 3.44
CA ARG A 58 5.77 4.29 2.54
C ARG A 58 5.55 2.88 1.96
N ILE A 59 4.86 2.01 2.71
CA ILE A 59 4.48 0.68 2.22
C ILE A 59 3.46 0.79 1.08
N ILE A 60 2.45 1.66 1.26
CA ILE A 60 1.39 1.88 0.28
C ILE A 60 1.97 2.56 -0.97
N GLU A 61 2.81 3.57 -0.79
CA GLU A 61 3.55 4.23 -1.87
C GLU A 61 4.34 3.22 -2.71
N SER A 62 5.14 2.37 -2.06
CA SER A 62 5.94 1.34 -2.75
C SER A 62 5.07 0.42 -3.59
N LEU A 63 3.94 -0.04 -3.04
CA LEU A 63 2.97 -0.86 -3.78
C LEU A 63 2.40 -0.13 -4.99
N ILE A 64 2.05 1.17 -4.86
CA ILE A 64 1.54 1.96 -5.99
C ILE A 64 2.60 2.01 -7.10
N VAL A 65 3.85 2.34 -6.77
CA VAL A 65 4.95 2.42 -7.74
C VAL A 65 5.14 1.08 -8.47
N ILE A 66 5.28 -0.03 -7.73
CA ILE A 66 5.47 -1.37 -8.31
C ILE A 66 4.31 -1.73 -9.25
N LEU A 67 3.07 -1.51 -8.81
CA LEU A 67 1.89 -1.83 -9.62
C LEU A 67 1.80 -0.98 -10.90
N ARG A 68 2.24 0.28 -10.84
CA ARG A 68 2.33 1.16 -12.03
C ARG A 68 3.39 0.67 -13.00
N GLU A 69 4.55 0.23 -12.52
CA GLU A 69 5.61 -0.36 -13.34
C GLU A 69 5.15 -1.66 -14.01
N LYS A 70 4.26 -2.44 -13.36
CA LYS A 70 3.58 -3.61 -13.94
C LYS A 70 2.44 -3.24 -14.90
N GLY A 71 2.18 -1.96 -15.17
CA GLY A 71 1.21 -1.50 -16.15
C GLY A 71 -0.24 -1.41 -15.64
N ILE A 72 -0.47 -1.55 -14.33
CA ILE A 72 -1.80 -1.38 -13.73
C ILE A 72 -2.20 0.10 -13.79
N LYS A 73 -3.34 0.38 -14.42
CA LYS A 73 -3.76 1.75 -14.69
C LYS A 73 -4.63 2.36 -13.61
N GLU A 74 -5.45 1.55 -12.94
CA GLU A 74 -6.41 2.01 -11.94
C GLU A 74 -6.08 1.41 -10.57
N ILE A 75 -5.43 2.21 -9.73
CA ILE A 75 -5.07 1.83 -8.36
C ILE A 75 -5.86 2.72 -7.41
N ILE A 76 -6.54 2.12 -6.44
CA ILE A 76 -7.30 2.82 -5.42
C ILE A 76 -6.70 2.49 -4.06
N VAL A 77 -6.53 3.49 -3.19
CA VAL A 77 -6.25 3.27 -1.77
C VAL A 77 -7.54 3.52 -0.99
N GLY A 78 -8.07 2.48 -0.37
CA GLY A 78 -9.37 2.56 0.30
C GLY A 78 -9.40 1.85 1.64
N GLU A 79 -10.00 2.49 2.64
CA GLU A 79 -10.18 1.96 3.98
C GLU A 79 -11.37 2.64 4.69
N GLY A 80 -11.96 1.96 5.69
CA GLY A 80 -12.84 2.57 6.68
C GLY A 80 -12.12 2.76 8.02
N SER A 81 -12.24 3.95 8.61
CA SER A 81 -11.65 4.26 9.92
C SER A 81 -12.69 4.14 11.04
N PHE A 82 -12.21 4.08 12.29
CA PHE A 82 -13.09 4.12 13.47
C PHE A 82 -13.74 5.50 13.66
N GLU A 83 -13.02 6.55 13.23
CA GLU A 83 -13.47 7.93 13.20
C GLU A 83 -13.90 8.33 11.78
N ASP A 84 -14.12 9.63 11.55
CA ASP A 84 -14.33 10.18 10.21
C ASP A 84 -13.12 9.85 9.31
N THR A 85 -13.33 8.94 8.35
CA THR A 85 -12.28 8.47 7.43
C THR A 85 -11.59 9.62 6.69
N GLY A 86 -12.33 10.65 6.26
CA GLY A 86 -11.76 11.78 5.54
C GLY A 86 -10.80 12.58 6.41
N LYS A 87 -11.14 12.79 7.69
CA LYS A 87 -10.25 13.43 8.66
C LYS A 87 -9.02 12.59 8.94
N VAL A 88 -9.17 11.28 9.12
CA VAL A 88 -8.04 10.35 9.32
C VAL A 88 -7.11 10.38 8.10
N PHE A 89 -7.66 10.33 6.89
CA PHE A 89 -6.89 10.37 5.65
C PHE A 89 -6.11 11.67 5.52
N ASN A 90 -6.74 12.80 5.83
CA ASN A 90 -6.07 14.10 5.82
C ASN A 90 -4.97 14.19 6.87
N ALA A 91 -5.23 13.71 8.10
CA ALA A 91 -4.25 13.75 9.20
C ALA A 91 -3.03 12.87 8.93
N LEU A 92 -3.21 11.71 8.31
CA LEU A 92 -2.13 10.79 7.96
C LEU A 92 -1.42 11.18 6.65
N GLY A 93 -2.02 12.03 5.81
CA GLY A 93 -1.49 12.41 4.51
C GLY A 93 -1.78 11.41 3.38
N VAL A 94 -2.83 10.59 3.51
CA VAL A 94 -3.20 9.56 2.52
C VAL A 94 -3.46 10.17 1.14
N TYR A 95 -4.12 11.33 1.08
CA TYR A 95 -4.39 12.04 -0.18
C TYR A 95 -3.12 12.45 -0.93
N GLN A 96 -1.96 12.53 -0.25
CA GLN A 96 -0.70 12.82 -0.94
C GLN A 96 -0.25 11.66 -1.83
N LEU A 97 -0.81 10.45 -1.66
CA LEU A 97 -0.50 9.29 -2.50
C LEU A 97 -1.01 9.45 -3.94
N GLU A 98 -1.93 10.39 -4.19
CA GLU A 98 -2.41 10.71 -5.54
C GLU A 98 -1.26 11.09 -6.49
N LYS A 99 -0.19 11.70 -5.96
CA LYS A 99 1.01 12.06 -6.74
C LYS A 99 1.73 10.85 -7.35
N PHE A 100 1.52 9.65 -6.82
CA PHE A 100 2.05 8.40 -7.34
C PHE A 100 1.09 7.69 -8.32
N GLY A 101 -0.09 8.28 -8.57
CA GLY A 101 -1.06 7.76 -9.53
C GLY A 101 -2.12 6.82 -8.94
N ALA A 102 -2.28 6.82 -7.61
CA ALA A 102 -3.44 6.21 -6.97
C ALA A 102 -4.62 7.20 -6.89
N LYS A 103 -5.82 6.67 -6.67
CA LYS A 103 -7.04 7.41 -6.33
C LYS A 103 -7.52 7.05 -4.92
#